data_AF-A0A0K1JL75-F1
#
_entry.id   AF-A0A0K1JL75-F1
#
_cell.length_a   1.000
_cell.length_b   1.000
_cell.length_c   1.000
_cell.angle_alpha   90.00
_cell.angle_beta   90.00
_cell.angle_gamma   90.00
#
_symmetry.space_group_name_H-M   'P 1'
#
loop_
_entity.id
_entity.type
_entity.pdbx_description
1 polymer ?
#
loop_
_entity_poly.entity_id
_entity_poly.type
_entity_poly.pdbx_seq_one_letter_code
_entity_poly.pdbx_strand_id
1 'polypeptide(L)'
;MTIKAWHIDEEWQEPFVTALKARGASAEAIGQALGKVDDALSASGKKAADHFGDPKAYAAGVDITGSIDGRVSRIRAILLAAAGLIGMFLTLWGFTGMVRDLDKIAGMPPVLPFVVGLVIVLAAAVADTVLGRQADMFQTPAGETEAPGGLAFVLNRLAPWIIVALTLIGMLLIWIKDH
;
A
#
# COMPACT_ATOMS: atom_id res chain seq x y z
N MET A 1 14.25 9.44 -15.46
CA MET A 1 14.73 8.71 -14.28
C MET A 1 15.48 9.70 -13.41
N THR A 2 14.85 10.25 -12.38
CA THR A 2 15.58 11.00 -11.36
C THR A 2 15.87 10.00 -10.26
N ILE A 3 17.04 9.36 -10.35
CA ILE A 3 17.61 8.56 -9.26
C ILE A 3 17.58 9.48 -8.03
N LYS A 4 17.01 9.03 -6.90
CA LYS A 4 17.14 9.79 -5.66
C LYS A 4 18.63 10.02 -5.47
N ALA A 5 19.06 11.29 -5.55
CA ALA A 5 20.45 11.65 -5.34
C ALA A 5 20.73 11.44 -3.85
N TRP A 6 21.28 10.26 -3.52
CA TRP A 6 21.73 9.95 -2.19
C TRP A 6 22.94 10.82 -1.88
N HIS A 7 23.03 11.40 -0.68
CA HIS A 7 24.22 12.13 -0.23
C HIS A 7 25.33 11.17 0.21
N ILE A 8 25.37 9.98 -0.40
CA ILE A 8 26.26 8.88 -0.08
C ILE A 8 27.22 8.73 -1.26
N ASP A 9 28.52 8.67 -0.98
CA ASP A 9 29.52 8.42 -2.01
C ASP A 9 29.29 7.04 -2.65
N GLU A 10 29.30 6.96 -3.98
CA GLU A 10 29.03 5.74 -4.75
C GLU A 10 29.99 4.59 -4.37
N GLU A 11 31.26 4.94 -4.13
CA GLU A 11 32.32 4.03 -3.67
C GLU A 11 32.02 3.37 -2.32
N TRP A 12 31.19 4.01 -1.48
CA TRP A 12 30.74 3.45 -0.20
C TRP A 12 29.40 2.73 -0.33
N GLN A 13 28.52 3.25 -1.19
CA GLN A 13 27.18 2.71 -1.43
C GLN A 13 27.21 1.32 -2.07
N GLU A 14 27.99 1.11 -3.13
CA GLU A 14 28.00 -0.17 -3.85
C GLU A 14 28.45 -1.36 -2.97
N PRO A 15 29.55 -1.25 -2.18
CA PRO A 15 29.97 -2.34 -1.30
C PRO A 15 28.96 -2.59 -0.17
N PHE A 16 28.33 -1.54 0.34
CA PHE A 16 27.30 -1.65 1.39
C PHE A 16 26.06 -2.41 0.90
N VAL A 17 25.53 -2.02 -0.25
CA VAL A 17 24.40 -2.71 -0.90
C VAL A 17 24.76 -4.16 -1.22
N THR A 18 25.97 -4.39 -1.73
CA THR A 18 26.46 -5.75 -2.05
C THR A 18 26.52 -6.63 -0.80
N ALA A 19 27.02 -6.10 0.32
CA ALA A 19 27.09 -6.81 1.59
C ALA A 19 25.69 -7.13 2.15
N LEU A 20 24.73 -6.20 2.06
CA LEU A 20 23.35 -6.45 2.47
C LEU A 20 22.66 -7.51 1.59
N LYS A 21 22.85 -7.46 0.27
CA LYS A 21 22.34 -8.48 -0.66
C LYS A 21 22.91 -9.86 -0.37
N ALA A 22 24.21 -9.95 -0.08
CA ALA A 22 24.86 -11.21 0.28
C ALA A 22 24.28 -11.83 1.57
N ARG A 23 23.74 -11.01 2.47
CA ARG A 23 23.03 -11.45 3.68
C ARG A 23 21.54 -11.76 3.44
N GLY A 24 21.05 -11.64 2.22
CA GLY A 24 19.65 -11.90 1.85
C GLY A 24 18.68 -10.76 2.18
N ALA A 25 19.17 -9.52 2.33
CA ALA A 25 18.30 -8.37 2.58
C ALA A 25 17.35 -8.10 1.40
N SER A 26 16.08 -7.79 1.71
CA SER A 26 15.11 -7.34 0.69
C SER A 26 15.49 -5.94 0.16
N ALA A 27 15.02 -5.60 -1.04
CA ALA A 27 15.21 -4.26 -1.62
C ALA A 27 14.71 -3.14 -0.68
N GLU A 28 13.64 -3.41 0.06
CA GLU A 28 13.05 -2.49 1.04
C GLU A 28 13.95 -2.29 2.26
N ALA A 29 14.54 -3.37 2.79
CA ALA A 29 15.51 -3.30 3.87
C ALA A 29 16.78 -2.53 3.45
N ILE A 30 17.24 -2.73 2.21
CA ILE A 30 18.37 -1.98 1.64
C ILE A 30 18.01 -0.49 1.53
N GLY A 31 16.83 -0.16 1.02
CA GLY A 31 16.35 1.21 0.90
C GLY A 31 16.23 1.92 2.26
N GLN A 32 15.67 1.26 3.28
CA GLN A 32 15.61 1.80 4.64
C GLN A 32 16.99 2.03 5.24
N ALA A 33 17.92 1.09 5.03
CA ALA A 33 19.28 1.21 5.53
C ALA A 33 20.02 2.39 4.87
N LEU A 34 19.89 2.56 3.54
CA LEU A 34 20.42 3.72 2.82
C LEU A 34 19.76 5.03 3.27
N GLY A 35 18.45 5.02 3.55
CA GLY A 35 17.72 6.16 4.12
C GLY A 35 18.33 6.68 5.42
N LYS A 36 18.59 5.78 6.37
CA LYS A 36 19.20 6.15 7.66
C LYS A 36 20.60 6.73 7.51
N VAL A 37 21.38 6.19 6.56
CA VAL A 37 22.73 6.70 6.26
C VAL A 37 22.63 8.10 5.64
N ASP A 38 21.76 8.29 4.65
CA ASP A 38 21.51 9.58 3.98
C ASP A 38 21.06 10.67 4.96
N ASP A 39 20.15 10.35 5.88
CA ASP A 39 19.67 11.29 6.91
C ASP A 39 20.80 11.70 7.87
N ALA A 40 21.65 10.75 8.27
CA ALA A 40 22.79 11.02 9.15
C ALA A 40 23.91 11.83 8.46
N LEU A 41 24.13 11.61 7.16
CA LEU A 41 25.08 12.42 6.38
C LEU A 41 24.52 13.80 6.09
N SER A 42 23.22 13.91 5.82
CA SER A 42 22.53 15.21 5.68
C SER A 42 22.58 16.03 6.98
N ALA A 43 22.47 15.37 8.14
CA ALA A 43 22.55 16.03 9.44
C ALA A 43 23.99 16.41 9.86
N SER A 44 24.99 15.63 9.46
CA SER A 44 26.38 15.83 9.87
C SER A 44 27.24 16.60 8.85
N GLY A 45 26.83 16.62 7.57
CA GLY A 45 27.59 17.18 6.45
C GLY A 45 28.91 16.46 6.15
N LYS A 46 29.14 15.28 6.73
CA LYS A 46 30.37 14.49 6.58
C LYS A 46 30.23 13.42 5.50
N LYS A 47 31.35 12.86 5.03
CA LYS A 47 31.36 11.74 4.09
C LYS A 47 30.98 10.42 4.77
N ALA A 48 30.47 9.48 3.98
CA ALA A 48 30.00 8.19 4.47
C ALA A 48 31.12 7.39 5.16
N ALA A 49 32.32 7.38 4.55
CA ALA A 49 33.49 6.71 5.11
C ALA A 49 33.94 7.31 6.45
N ASP A 50 33.84 8.62 6.62
CA ASP A 50 34.25 9.31 7.84
C ASP A 50 33.24 9.13 8.98
N HIS A 51 31.96 8.94 8.66
CA HIS A 51 30.91 8.81 9.66
C HIS A 51 30.62 7.36 10.06
N PHE A 52 30.66 6.44 9.10
CA PHE A 52 30.27 5.05 9.28
C PHE A 52 31.42 4.05 9.14
N GLY A 53 32.59 4.49 8.67
CA GLY A 53 33.75 3.62 8.48
C GLY A 53 33.57 2.67 7.28
N ASP A 54 34.01 1.41 7.43
CA ASP A 54 33.96 0.41 6.36
C ASP A 54 32.50 0.00 6.07
N PRO A 55 32.03 0.14 4.80
CA PRO A 55 30.68 -0.23 4.39
C PRO A 55 30.35 -1.70 4.69
N LYS A 56 31.31 -2.62 4.58
CA LYS A 56 31.05 -4.05 4.85
C LYS A 56 30.89 -4.34 6.33
N ALA A 57 31.75 -3.74 7.15
CA ALA A 57 31.67 -3.84 8.61
C ALA A 57 30.36 -3.23 9.14
N TYR A 58 29.97 -2.06 8.62
CA TYR A 58 28.70 -1.43 8.98
C TYR A 58 27.52 -2.30 8.54
N ALA A 59 27.55 -2.82 7.30
CA ALA A 59 26.51 -3.71 6.79
C ALA A 59 26.32 -4.96 7.65
N ALA A 60 27.35 -5.50 8.31
CA ALA A 60 27.21 -6.69 9.17
C ALA A 60 26.36 -6.43 10.43
N GLY A 61 26.36 -5.20 10.95
CA GLY A 61 25.60 -4.78 12.13
C GLY A 61 24.17 -4.30 11.83
N VAL A 62 23.83 -4.11 10.55
CA VAL A 62 22.48 -3.69 10.16
C VAL A 62 21.51 -4.84 10.38
N ASP A 63 20.40 -4.55 11.06
CA ASP A 63 19.29 -5.50 11.16
C ASP A 63 18.59 -5.62 9.79
N ILE A 64 18.65 -6.83 9.24
CA ILE A 64 18.07 -7.21 7.95
C ILE A 64 16.76 -7.98 8.12
N THR A 65 16.36 -8.24 9.37
CA THR A 65 15.17 -9.00 9.72
C THR A 65 13.95 -8.10 9.49
N GLY A 66 13.50 -8.06 8.22
CA GLY A 66 12.23 -7.54 7.75
C GLY A 66 11.53 -6.54 8.68
N SER A 67 11.89 -5.26 8.51
CA SER A 67 11.09 -4.05 8.75
C SER A 67 9.72 -4.32 9.38
N ILE A 68 9.57 -3.93 10.65
CA ILE A 68 8.28 -3.91 11.38
C ILE A 68 7.17 -3.21 10.55
N ASP A 69 7.52 -2.30 9.64
CA ASP A 69 6.60 -1.61 8.73
C ASP A 69 5.92 -2.49 7.66
N GLY A 70 6.59 -3.52 7.13
CA GLY A 70 6.01 -4.34 6.05
C GLY A 70 4.85 -5.22 6.53
N ARG A 71 4.94 -5.73 7.77
CA ARG A 71 3.86 -6.48 8.41
C ARG A 71 2.67 -5.58 8.74
N VAL A 72 2.95 -4.38 9.26
CA VAL A 72 1.92 -3.37 9.58
C VAL A 72 1.21 -2.91 8.31
N SER A 73 1.94 -2.67 7.23
CA SER A 73 1.39 -2.34 5.91
C SER A 73 0.47 -3.44 5.37
N ARG A 74 0.89 -4.71 5.46
CA ARG A 74 0.08 -5.86 5.03
C ARG A 74 -1.20 -6.04 5.87
N ILE A 75 -1.09 -5.95 7.20
CA ILE A 75 -2.27 -6.04 8.10
C ILE A 75 -3.24 -4.90 7.78
N ARG A 76 -2.71 -3.69 7.55
CA ARG A 76 -3.52 -2.54 7.17
C ARG A 76 -4.24 -2.77 5.85
N ALA A 77 -3.56 -3.25 4.80
CA ALA A 77 -4.19 -3.57 3.52
C ALA A 77 -5.32 -4.61 3.68
N ILE A 78 -5.10 -5.65 4.49
CA ILE A 78 -6.13 -6.65 4.81
C ILE A 78 -7.33 -6.01 5.53
N LEU A 79 -7.08 -5.12 6.50
CA LEU A 79 -8.14 -4.41 7.22
C LEU A 79 -8.94 -3.47 6.30
N LEU A 80 -8.29 -2.77 5.38
CA LEU A 80 -8.99 -1.93 4.39
C LEU A 80 -9.84 -2.78 3.44
N ALA A 81 -9.32 -3.90 2.96
CA ALA A 81 -10.08 -4.82 2.11
C ALA A 81 -11.30 -5.39 2.85
N ALA A 82 -11.12 -5.81 4.10
CA ALA A 82 -12.21 -6.28 4.95
C ALA A 82 -13.26 -5.18 5.20
N ALA A 83 -12.82 -3.94 5.47
CA ALA A 83 -13.71 -2.80 5.62
C ALA A 83 -14.51 -2.54 4.33
N GLY A 84 -13.86 -2.58 3.16
CA GLY A 84 -14.52 -2.44 1.87
C GLY A 84 -15.60 -3.51 1.64
N LEU A 85 -15.33 -4.76 1.98
CA LEU A 85 -16.31 -5.85 1.88
C LEU A 85 -17.51 -5.66 2.82
N ILE A 86 -17.27 -5.27 4.07
CA ILE A 86 -18.32 -4.96 5.05
C ILE A 86 -19.18 -3.79 4.55
N GLY A 87 -18.53 -2.74 4.04
CA GLY A 87 -19.20 -1.60 3.47
C GLY A 87 -20.12 -2.01 2.31
N MET A 88 -19.61 -2.80 1.37
CA MET A 88 -20.37 -3.28 0.21
C MET A 88 -21.60 -4.08 0.64
N PHE A 89 -21.44 -4.97 1.61
CA PHE A 89 -22.54 -5.76 2.15
C PHE A 89 -23.64 -4.87 2.76
N LEU A 90 -23.25 -3.90 3.60
CA LEU A 90 -24.20 -2.97 4.23
C LEU A 90 -24.91 -2.10 3.20
N THR A 91 -24.20 -1.62 2.17
CA THR A 91 -24.79 -0.85 1.06
C THR A 91 -25.84 -1.67 0.32
N LEU A 92 -25.49 -2.88 -0.11
CA LEU A 92 -26.41 -3.75 -0.87
C LEU A 92 -27.61 -4.16 -0.01
N TRP A 93 -27.40 -4.45 1.27
CA TRP A 93 -28.48 -4.80 2.18
C TRP A 93 -29.45 -3.64 2.40
N GLY A 94 -28.93 -2.45 2.71
CA GLY A 94 -29.76 -1.25 2.85
C GLY A 94 -30.49 -0.88 1.56
N PHE A 95 -29.80 -0.97 0.42
CA PHE A 95 -30.39 -0.74 -0.89
C PHE A 95 -31.52 -1.72 -1.21
N THR A 96 -31.33 -3.01 -0.91
CA THR A 96 -32.37 -4.03 -1.12
C THR A 96 -33.64 -3.72 -0.33
N GLY A 97 -33.52 -3.26 0.92
CA GLY A 97 -34.73 -2.90 1.68
C GLY A 97 -35.38 -1.62 1.20
N MET A 98 -34.63 -0.67 0.64
CA MET A 98 -35.21 0.51 -0.01
C MET A 98 -35.97 0.12 -1.29
N VAL A 99 -35.37 -0.72 -2.16
CA VAL A 99 -36.02 -1.15 -3.41
C VAL A 99 -37.29 -1.97 -3.16
N ARG A 100 -37.34 -2.70 -2.04
CA ARG A 100 -38.51 -3.49 -1.64
C ARG A 100 -39.53 -2.72 -0.79
N ASP A 101 -39.36 -1.40 -0.64
CA ASP A 101 -40.21 -0.54 0.22
C ASP A 101 -40.42 -1.12 1.63
N LEU A 102 -39.35 -1.66 2.22
CA LEU A 102 -39.40 -2.13 3.61
C LEU A 102 -39.28 -0.94 4.55
N ASP A 103 -40.27 -0.77 5.44
CA ASP A 103 -40.21 0.26 6.48
C ASP A 103 -39.00 0.09 7.42
N LYS A 104 -38.60 -1.16 7.68
CA LYS A 104 -37.49 -1.50 8.58
C LYS A 104 -36.72 -2.74 8.13
N ILE A 105 -35.40 -2.69 8.23
CA ILE A 105 -34.50 -3.85 8.19
C ILE A 105 -33.92 -4.02 9.58
N ALA A 106 -34.11 -5.19 10.21
CA ALA A 106 -33.57 -5.48 11.55
C ALA A 106 -33.91 -4.40 12.62
N GLY A 107 -35.11 -3.81 12.53
CA GLY A 107 -35.60 -2.79 13.46
C GLY A 107 -35.14 -1.35 13.17
N MET A 108 -34.33 -1.11 12.14
CA MET A 108 -33.81 0.20 11.75
C MET A 108 -34.22 0.58 10.32
N PRO A 109 -34.22 1.89 9.96
CA PRO A 109 -34.52 2.33 8.60
C PRO A 109 -33.47 1.79 7.60
N PRO A 110 -33.88 1.30 6.41
CA PRO A 110 -32.98 0.78 5.36
C PRO A 110 -31.88 1.75 4.92
N VAL A 111 -32.16 3.06 5.01
CA VAL A 111 -31.23 4.15 4.64
C VAL A 111 -29.97 4.12 5.52
N LEU A 112 -30.10 3.68 6.77
CA LEU A 112 -29.02 3.73 7.75
C LEU A 112 -27.87 2.76 7.39
N PRO A 113 -28.10 1.44 7.20
CA PRO A 113 -27.04 0.56 6.70
C PRO A 113 -26.57 0.93 5.30
N PHE A 114 -27.43 1.50 4.45
CA PHE A 114 -27.02 1.97 3.11
C PHE A 114 -25.94 3.07 3.18
N VAL A 115 -26.21 4.16 3.92
CA VAL A 115 -25.30 5.30 4.03
C VAL A 115 -24.01 4.89 4.76
N VAL A 116 -24.12 4.13 5.85
CA VAL A 116 -22.96 3.64 6.58
C VAL A 116 -22.08 2.76 5.69
N GLY A 117 -22.69 1.82 4.96
CA GLY A 117 -21.97 0.97 4.02
C GLY A 117 -21.27 1.78 2.92
N LEU A 118 -21.97 2.76 2.34
CA LEU A 118 -21.44 3.60 1.27
C LEU A 118 -20.21 4.39 1.73
N VAL A 119 -20.30 5.01 2.92
CA VAL A 119 -19.19 5.76 3.52
C VAL A 119 -18.00 4.85 3.78
N ILE A 120 -18.21 3.65 4.31
CA ILE A 120 -17.13 2.70 4.57
C ILE A 120 -16.43 2.27 3.28
N VAL A 121 -17.19 1.91 2.22
CA VAL A 121 -16.62 1.52 0.91
C VAL A 121 -15.79 2.66 0.32
N LEU A 122 -16.34 3.87 0.31
CA LEU A 122 -15.65 5.03 -0.24
C LEU A 122 -14.41 5.38 0.58
N ALA A 123 -14.51 5.38 1.92
CA ALA A 123 -13.37 5.64 2.80
C ALA A 123 -12.28 4.59 2.62
N ALA A 124 -12.62 3.31 2.47
CA ALA A 124 -11.66 2.24 2.21
C ALA A 124 -10.98 2.44 0.84
N ALA A 125 -11.73 2.71 -0.22
CA ALA A 125 -11.16 2.94 -1.56
C ALA A 125 -10.26 4.19 -1.61
N VAL A 126 -10.67 5.27 -0.94
CA VAL A 126 -9.88 6.51 -0.85
C VAL A 126 -8.63 6.28 0.00
N ALA A 127 -8.75 5.63 1.14
CA ALA A 127 -7.60 5.33 1.99
C ALA A 127 -6.61 4.44 1.23
N ASP A 128 -7.07 3.41 0.52
CA ASP A 128 -6.21 2.51 -0.25
C ASP A 128 -5.54 3.22 -1.43
N THR A 129 -6.23 4.16 -2.10
CA THR A 129 -5.63 4.98 -3.18
C THR A 129 -4.66 6.05 -2.69
N VAL A 130 -4.86 6.61 -1.49
CA VAL A 130 -3.95 7.61 -0.89
C VAL A 130 -2.74 6.93 -0.28
N LEU A 131 -2.94 5.79 0.39
CA LEU A 131 -1.91 5.06 1.12
C LEU A 131 -1.13 4.09 0.22
N GLY A 132 -1.80 3.41 -0.72
CA GLY A 132 -1.14 2.56 -1.72
C GLY A 132 -0.18 3.35 -2.61
N ARG A 133 -0.50 4.64 -2.86
CA ARG A 133 0.41 5.56 -3.58
C ARG A 133 1.74 5.82 -2.85
N GLN A 134 1.79 5.59 -1.53
CA GLN A 134 3.04 5.69 -0.75
C GLN A 134 3.80 4.35 -0.68
N ALA A 135 3.13 3.22 -0.81
CA ALA A 135 3.75 1.89 -0.80
C ALA A 135 4.37 1.51 -2.16
N ASP A 136 3.70 1.86 -3.26
CA ASP A 136 4.14 1.52 -4.63
C ASP A 136 5.39 2.27 -5.10
N MET A 137 5.76 3.40 -4.47
CA MET A 137 7.01 4.09 -4.83
C MET A 137 8.27 3.28 -4.49
N PHE A 138 8.16 2.16 -3.76
CA PHE A 138 9.32 1.37 -3.30
C PHE A 138 9.32 -0.11 -3.70
N GLN A 139 8.36 -0.57 -4.52
CA GLN A 139 8.36 -1.94 -5.06
C GLN A 139 8.48 -1.94 -6.58
N THR A 140 9.72 -1.82 -7.07
CA THR A 140 10.12 -2.45 -8.34
C THR A 140 10.99 -3.64 -7.97
N PRO A 141 10.58 -4.89 -8.25
CA PRO A 141 11.45 -6.05 -8.06
C PRO A 141 12.69 -5.85 -8.92
N ALA A 142 13.87 -5.73 -8.29
CA ALA A 142 15.14 -5.64 -8.99
C ALA A 142 15.42 -6.98 -9.67
N GLY A 143 15.01 -7.11 -10.94
CA GLY A 143 15.26 -8.31 -11.74
C GLY A 143 14.43 -8.43 -13.03
N GLU A 144 13.27 -7.79 -13.12
CA GLU A 144 12.45 -7.82 -14.34
C GLU A 144 12.70 -6.56 -15.17
N THR A 145 13.30 -6.75 -16.35
CA THR A 145 13.50 -5.71 -17.38
C THR A 145 12.21 -5.42 -18.18
N GLU A 146 11.08 -5.98 -17.75
CA GLU A 146 9.78 -5.64 -18.30
C GLU A 146 9.21 -4.50 -17.46
N ALA A 147 9.17 -3.30 -18.05
CA ALA A 147 8.36 -2.22 -17.51
C ALA A 147 6.99 -2.79 -17.10
N PRO A 148 6.46 -2.48 -15.91
CA PRO A 148 5.14 -2.95 -15.52
C PRO A 148 4.21 -2.52 -16.65
N GLY A 149 3.73 -3.49 -17.44
CA GLY A 149 2.95 -3.20 -18.63
C GLY A 149 1.83 -2.26 -18.20
N GLY A 150 1.49 -1.24 -19.00
CA GLY A 150 0.53 -0.20 -18.56
C GLY A 150 -0.74 -0.76 -17.92
N LEU A 151 -1.12 -1.99 -18.28
CA LEU A 151 -2.13 -2.82 -17.63
C LEU A 151 -1.89 -3.12 -16.13
N ALA A 152 -0.69 -3.48 -15.68
CA ALA A 152 -0.39 -3.73 -14.27
C ALA A 152 -0.51 -2.45 -13.42
N PHE A 153 -0.05 -1.32 -13.95
CA PHE A 153 -0.22 -0.01 -13.31
C PHE A 153 -1.71 0.39 -13.23
N VAL A 154 -2.45 0.16 -14.32
CA VAL A 154 -3.90 0.40 -14.36
C VAL A 154 -4.63 -0.54 -13.39
N LEU A 155 -4.29 -1.83 -13.35
CA LEU A 155 -4.89 -2.81 -12.45
C LEU A 155 -4.62 -2.47 -10.98
N ASN A 156 -3.40 -2.08 -10.60
CA ASN A 156 -3.12 -1.72 -9.22
C ASN A 156 -3.85 -0.43 -8.81
N ARG A 157 -3.94 0.53 -9.74
CA ARG A 157 -4.68 1.78 -9.53
C ARG A 157 -6.19 1.57 -9.48
N LEU A 158 -6.70 0.58 -10.20
CA LEU A 158 -8.13 0.25 -10.27
C LEU A 158 -8.55 -0.78 -9.24
N ALA A 159 -7.63 -1.57 -8.66
CA ALA A 159 -7.93 -2.60 -7.68
C ALA A 159 -8.82 -2.10 -6.51
N PRO A 160 -8.59 -0.91 -5.92
CA PRO A 160 -9.47 -0.36 -4.88
C PRO A 160 -10.87 -0.02 -5.38
N TRP A 161 -10.99 0.32 -6.67
CA TRP A 161 -12.24 0.71 -7.31
C TRP A 161 -13.07 -0.49 -7.78
N ILE A 162 -12.48 -1.69 -7.86
CA ILE A 162 -13.20 -2.91 -8.22
C ILE A 162 -14.34 -3.16 -7.24
N ILE A 163 -14.11 -3.00 -5.93
CA ILE A 163 -15.16 -3.19 -4.91
C ILE A 163 -16.29 -2.17 -5.10
N VAL A 164 -15.96 -0.91 -5.41
CA VAL A 164 -16.96 0.13 -5.70
C VAL A 164 -17.78 -0.23 -6.94
N ALA A 165 -17.12 -0.64 -8.03
CA ALA A 165 -17.77 -1.05 -9.27
C ALA A 165 -18.68 -2.26 -9.05
N LEU A 166 -18.23 -3.27 -8.31
CA LEU A 166 -19.04 -4.44 -7.96
C LEU A 166 -20.26 -4.06 -7.12
N THR A 167 -20.11 -3.11 -6.19
CA THR A 167 -21.23 -2.57 -5.40
C THR A 167 -22.28 -1.93 -6.31
N LEU A 168 -21.85 -1.09 -7.25
CA LEU A 168 -22.74 -0.43 -8.21
C LEU A 168 -23.44 -1.44 -9.14
N ILE A 169 -22.71 -2.44 -9.64
CA ILE A 169 -23.28 -3.52 -10.45
C ILE A 169 -24.32 -4.29 -9.64
N GLY A 170 -24.03 -4.62 -8.37
CA GLY A 170 -24.99 -5.29 -7.49
C GLY A 170 -26.27 -4.47 -7.29
N MET A 171 -26.14 -3.17 -7.05
CA MET A 171 -27.30 -2.27 -6.97
C MET A 171 -28.10 -2.25 -8.28
N LEU A 172 -27.43 -2.15 -9.43
CA LEU A 172 -28.08 -2.16 -10.74
C LEU A 172 -28.86 -3.47 -10.97
N LEU A 173 -28.27 -4.62 -10.64
CA LEU A 173 -28.93 -5.92 -10.77
C LEU A 173 -30.13 -6.06 -9.85
N ILE A 174 -30.04 -5.58 -8.60
CA ILE A 174 -31.18 -5.56 -7.67
C ILE A 174 -32.31 -4.70 -8.24
N TRP A 175 -31.98 -3.53 -8.78
CA TRP A 175 -32.95 -2.62 -9.38
C TRP A 175 -33.64 -3.25 -10.60
N ILE A 176 -32.88 -3.83 -11.54
CA ILE A 176 -33.43 -4.54 -12.72
C ILE A 176 -34.32 -5.72 -12.34
N LYS A 177 -34.05 -6.40 -11.22
CA LYS A 177 -34.81 -7.59 -10.82
C LYS A 177 -36.17 -7.24 -10.21
N ASP A 178 -36.24 -6.10 -9.52
CA ASP A 178 -37.44 -5.68 -8.77
C ASP A 178 -38.24 -4.59 -9.53
N HIS A 179 -37.83 -4.19 -10.76
CA HIS A 179 -38.57 -3.32 -11.70
C HIS A 179 -38.79 -4.04 -13.04
#